data_AF-A0A1L0DXD8-F1
#
_entry.id   AF-A0A1L0DXD8-F1
#
_cell.length_a   1.000
_cell.length_b   1.000
_cell.length_c   1.000
_cell.angle_alpha   90.00
_cell.angle_beta   90.00
_cell.angle_gamma   90.00
#
_symmetry.space_group_name_H-M   'P 1'
#
loop_
_entity.id
_entity.type
_entity.pdbx_description
1 polymer ?
#
loop_
_entity_poly.entity_id
_entity_poly.type
_entity_poly.pdbx_seq_one_letter_code
_entity_poly.pdbx_strand_id
1 'polypeptide(L)'
;MDPLYFPPNILANKQKLQRLQDVMSLALGVGAGVLCLESLNGFFFFLVTFSLSNLSFFLLCCEGKPESFFQNPWKEIFLDGISSSLAGYVMMWCLTYALVK
;
A
#
# COMPACT_ATOMS: atom_id res chain seq x y z
N MET A 1 -4.98 -10.81 31.52
CA MET A 1 -3.63 -10.30 31.26
C MET A 1 -3.74 -9.43 30.03
N ASP A 2 -3.84 -8.12 30.22
CA ASP A 2 -3.85 -7.17 29.10
C ASP A 2 -2.52 -7.30 28.34
N PRO A 3 -2.54 -7.51 27.02
CA PRO A 3 -1.30 -7.61 26.25
C PRO A 3 -0.48 -6.33 26.42
N LEU A 4 0.72 -6.47 26.99
CA LEU A 4 1.68 -5.37 27.13
C LEU A 4 2.24 -5.02 25.74
N TYR A 5 1.55 -4.13 25.05
CA TYR A 5 1.99 -3.57 23.79
C TYR A 5 3.19 -2.64 24.02
N PHE A 6 4.37 -3.05 23.53
CA PHE A 6 5.52 -2.16 23.47
C PHE A 6 5.32 -1.14 22.33
N PRO A 7 5.17 0.16 22.62
CA PRO A 7 4.94 1.17 21.59
C PRO A 7 6.02 1.26 20.49
N PRO A 8 7.34 1.04 20.75
CA PRO A 8 8.33 1.13 19.67
C PRO A 8 8.19 0.02 18.63
N ASN A 9 7.72 -1.17 19.01
CA ASN A 9 7.54 -2.28 18.08
C ASN A 9 6.37 -2.02 17.12
N ILE A 10 5.29 -1.41 17.62
CA ILE A 10 4.14 -1.02 16.79
C ILE A 10 4.57 0.05 15.76
N LEU A 11 5.31 1.06 16.20
CA LEU A 11 5.86 2.09 15.33
C LEU A 11 6.80 1.53 14.26
N ALA A 12 7.70 0.61 14.63
CA ALA A 12 8.61 -0.03 13.68
C ALA A 12 7.85 -0.86 12.63
N ASN A 13 6.79 -1.56 13.04
CA ASN A 13 5.93 -2.34 12.13
C ASN A 13 5.15 -1.43 11.18
N LYS A 14 4.59 -0.31 11.68
CA LYS A 14 3.95 0.70 10.82
C LYS A 14 4.90 1.27 9.77
N GLN A 15 6.12 1.62 10.15
CA GLN A 15 7.12 2.13 9.21
C GLN A 15 7.51 1.11 8.14
N LYS A 16 7.57 -0.19 8.48
CA LYS A 16 7.82 -1.24 7.49
C LYS A 16 6.65 -1.40 6.51
N LEU A 17 5.43 -1.39 7.02
CA LEU A 17 4.23 -1.44 6.19
C LEU A 17 4.16 -0.25 5.22
N GLN A 18 4.38 0.96 5.72
CA GLN A 18 4.34 2.17 4.91
C GLN A 18 5.38 2.14 3.79
N ARG A 19 6.62 1.73 4.10
CA ARG A 19 7.66 1.55 3.06
C ARG A 19 7.27 0.54 1.99
N LEU A 20 6.60 -0.55 2.35
CA LEU A 20 6.09 -1.52 1.37
C LEU A 20 5.01 -0.91 0.49
N GLN A 21 4.03 -0.22 1.08
CA GLN A 21 2.96 0.44 0.32
C GLN A 21 3.52 1.50 -0.62
N ASP A 22 4.51 2.29 -0.20
CA ASP A 22 5.18 3.28 -1.04
C ASP A 22 5.89 2.63 -2.23
N VAL A 23 6.70 1.58 -2.01
CA VAL A 23 7.40 0.87 -3.10
C VAL A 23 6.41 0.23 -4.08
N MET A 24 5.35 -0.40 -3.56
CA MET A 24 4.32 -1.01 -4.40
C MET A 24 3.56 0.05 -5.21
N SER A 25 3.26 1.20 -4.62
CA SER A 25 2.57 2.29 -5.31
C SER A 25 3.37 2.84 -6.49
N LEU A 26 4.69 3.00 -6.31
CA LEU A 26 5.60 3.44 -7.36
C LEU A 26 5.68 2.40 -8.49
N ALA A 27 5.84 1.12 -8.14
CA ALA A 27 5.92 0.03 -9.12
C ALA A 27 4.62 -0.12 -9.92
N LEU A 28 3.47 -0.04 -9.26
CA LEU A 28 2.16 -0.08 -9.91
C LEU A 28 1.93 1.16 -10.79
N GLY A 29 2.43 2.33 -10.39
CA GLY A 29 2.36 3.56 -11.18
C GLY A 29 3.13 3.44 -12.49
N VAL A 30 4.33 2.85 -12.43
CA VAL A 30 5.12 2.50 -13.63
C VAL A 30 4.35 1.54 -14.53
N GLY A 31 3.76 0.48 -13.97
CA GLY A 31 2.95 -0.47 -14.74
C GLY A 31 1.77 0.20 -15.45
N ALA A 32 1.02 1.04 -14.74
CA ALA A 32 -0.13 1.75 -15.30
C ALA A 32 0.26 2.72 -16.43
N GLY A 33 1.38 3.43 -16.29
CA GLY A 33 1.86 4.34 -17.32
C GLY A 33 2.42 3.63 -18.56
N VAL A 34 3.13 2.50 -18.39
CA VAL A 34 3.59 1.68 -19.52
C VAL A 34 2.42 1.10 -20.32
N LEU A 35 1.35 0.67 -19.64
CA LEU A 35 0.14 0.17 -20.30
C LEU A 35 -0.69 1.29 -20.96
N CYS A 36 -0.28 2.56 -20.83
CA CYS A 36 -0.97 3.72 -21.40
C CYS A 36 -2.47 3.77 -21.01
N LEU A 37 -2.79 3.32 -19.80
CA LEU A 37 -4.16 3.33 -19.28
C LEU A 37 -4.59 4.78 -19.02
N GLU A 38 -5.72 5.18 -19.58
CA GLU A 38 -6.26 6.53 -19.40
C GLU A 38 -7.35 6.57 -18.33
N SER A 39 -7.37 7.67 -17.58
CA SER A 39 -8.50 8.10 -16.73
C SER A 39 -9.01 7.02 -15.76
N LEU A 40 -10.28 6.59 -15.89
CA LEU A 40 -10.94 5.66 -14.97
C LEU A 40 -10.25 4.28 -14.91
N ASN A 41 -9.63 3.84 -16.00
CA ASN A 41 -9.04 2.52 -16.07
C ASN A 41 -7.74 2.44 -15.25
N GLY A 42 -6.95 3.52 -15.21
CA GLY A 42 -5.78 3.61 -14.34
C GLY A 42 -6.14 3.74 -12.86
N PHE A 43 -7.26 4.40 -12.53
CA PHE A 43 -7.73 4.46 -11.14
C PHE A 43 -8.27 3.12 -10.64
N PHE A 44 -9.01 2.40 -11.50
CA PHE A 44 -9.47 1.05 -11.21
C PHE A 44 -8.30 0.08 -11.02
N PHE A 45 -7.29 0.18 -11.89
CA PHE A 45 -6.06 -0.62 -11.77
C PHE A 45 -5.38 -0.39 -10.42
N PHE A 46 -5.25 0.87 -9.97
CA PHE A 46 -4.71 1.19 -8.65
C PHE A 46 -5.52 0.56 -7.52
N LEU A 47 -6.84 0.73 -7.51
CA LEU A 47 -7.68 0.17 -6.44
C LEU A 47 -7.57 -1.35 -6.32
N VAL A 48 -7.59 -2.06 -7.46
CA VAL A 48 -7.48 -3.52 -7.49
C VAL A 48 -6.10 -3.97 -7.02
N THR A 49 -5.03 -3.41 -7.58
CA THR A 49 -3.66 -3.85 -7.26
C THR A 49 -3.20 -3.39 -5.89
N PHE A 50 -3.61 -2.21 -5.42
CA PHE A 50 -3.36 -1.74 -4.06
C PHE A 50 -4.09 -2.62 -3.04
N SER A 51 -5.37 -2.94 -3.27
CA SER A 51 -6.11 -3.87 -2.40
C SER A 51 -5.49 -5.27 -2.40
N LEU A 52 -5.06 -5.77 -3.56
CA LEU A 52 -4.38 -7.05 -3.69
C LEU A 52 -3.04 -7.06 -2.94
N SER A 53 -2.27 -5.96 -3.01
CA SER A 53 -1.00 -5.83 -2.28
C SER A 53 -1.22 -5.83 -0.77
N ASN A 54 -2.26 -5.14 -0.29
CA ASN A 54 -2.63 -5.15 1.13
C ASN A 54 -3.11 -6.55 1.58
N LEU A 55 -3.90 -7.24 0.76
CA LEU A 55 -4.32 -8.62 1.02
C LEU A 55 -3.14 -9.59 1.03
N SER A 56 -2.21 -9.47 0.09
CA SER A 56 -0.99 -10.29 0.03
C SER A 56 -0.12 -10.05 1.27
N PHE A 57 0.03 -8.79 1.69
CA PHE A 57 0.73 -8.47 2.94
C PHE A 57 0.02 -9.07 4.16
N PHE A 58 -1.32 -9.03 4.21
CA PHE A 58 -2.08 -9.66 5.28
C PHE A 58 -1.87 -11.18 5.34
N LEU A 59 -1.92 -11.86 4.20
CA LEU A 59 -1.71 -13.31 4.13
C LEU A 59 -0.28 -13.73 4.47
N LEU A 60 0.72 -12.99 3.97
CA LEU A 60 2.13 -13.32 4.14
C LEU A 60 2.70 -12.91 5.51
N CYS A 61 2.35 -11.73 6.02
CA CYS A 61 2.94 -11.21 7.25
C CYS A 61 2.10 -11.45 8.51
N CYS A 62 0.76 -11.59 8.42
CA CYS A 62 -0.03 -11.84 9.61
C CYS A 62 -0.17 -13.32 9.96
N GLU A 63 0.10 -14.27 9.05
CA GLU A 63 0.09 -15.73 9.32
C GLU A 63 -1.13 -16.20 10.18
N GLY A 64 -2.28 -15.52 10.00
CA GLY A 64 -3.52 -15.77 10.76
C GLY A 64 -3.64 -15.15 12.17
N LYS A 65 -2.72 -14.30 12.64
CA LYS A 65 -2.79 -13.60 13.95
C LYS A 65 -2.65 -12.07 13.85
N PRO A 66 -3.63 -11.36 13.26
CA PRO A 66 -3.64 -9.89 13.20
C PRO A 66 -3.83 -9.22 14.58
N GLU A 67 -4.40 -9.94 15.55
CA GLU A 67 -4.77 -9.41 16.87
C GLU A 67 -3.56 -9.17 17.82
N SER A 68 -2.40 -9.76 17.53
CA SER A 68 -1.21 -9.62 18.39
C SER A 68 -0.24 -8.53 17.94
N PHE A 69 -0.39 -8.01 16.71
CA PHE A 69 0.57 -7.08 16.10
C PHE A 69 0.01 -5.67 15.86
N PHE A 70 -1.32 -5.52 15.75
CA PHE A 70 -1.97 -4.23 15.48
C PHE A 70 -3.26 -4.09 16.30
N GLN A 71 -3.45 -2.95 16.98
CA GLN A 71 -4.66 -2.67 17.79
C GLN A 71 -5.92 -2.48 16.93
N ASN A 72 -5.77 -2.02 15.67
CA ASN A 72 -6.86 -1.86 14.71
C ASN A 72 -6.35 -2.09 13.27
N PRO A 73 -6.21 -3.35 12.82
CA PRO A 73 -5.61 -3.68 11.53
C PRO A 73 -6.31 -3.01 10.33
N TRP A 74 -7.63 -2.85 10.37
CA TRP A 74 -8.38 -2.24 9.26
C TRP A 74 -8.15 -0.73 9.12
N LYS A 75 -8.00 0.03 10.21
CA LYS A 75 -7.76 1.49 10.12
C LYS A 75 -6.29 1.80 9.86
N GLU A 76 -5.37 1.07 10.47
CA GLU A 76 -3.94 1.38 10.34
C GLU A 76 -3.38 0.94 8.98
N ILE A 77 -3.91 -0.13 8.38
CA ILE A 77 -3.45 -0.60 7.08
C ILE A 77 -4.06 0.24 5.94
N PHE A 78 -5.34 0.59 6.05
CA PHE A 78 -6.08 1.22 4.96
C PHE A 78 -6.07 2.75 5.00
N LEU A 79 -5.93 3.38 6.17
CA LEU A 79 -6.14 4.83 6.34
C LEU A 79 -4.84 5.61 6.56
N ASP A 80 -3.82 5.01 7.18
CA ASP A 80 -2.56 5.70 7.52
C ASP A 80 -1.67 5.94 6.27
N GLY A 81 -1.69 5.03 5.28
CA GLY A 81 -0.77 5.08 4.12
C GLY A 81 -1.39 5.35 2.75
N ILE A 82 -2.70 5.20 2.58
CA ILE A 82 -3.32 5.19 1.23
C ILE A 82 -3.18 6.52 0.48
N SER A 83 -3.24 7.66 1.17
CA SER A 83 -3.14 8.98 0.54
C SER A 83 -1.73 9.27 0.04
N SER A 84 -0.71 8.89 0.82
CA SER A 84 0.70 8.97 0.44
C SER A 84 1.00 8.05 -0.74
N SER A 85 0.55 6.80 -0.66
CA SER A 85 0.73 5.82 -1.74
C SER A 85 -0.03 6.19 -3.02
N LEU A 86 -1.24 6.75 -2.93
CA LEU A 86 -1.97 7.26 -4.10
C LEU A 86 -1.20 8.39 -4.78
N ALA A 87 -0.65 9.33 -4.01
CA ALA A 87 0.14 10.42 -4.57
C ALA A 87 1.40 9.91 -5.29
N GLY A 88 2.11 8.95 -4.69
CA GLY A 88 3.27 8.28 -5.30
C GLY A 88 2.92 7.53 -6.60
N TYR A 89 1.79 6.82 -6.59
CA TYR A 89 1.26 6.14 -7.77
C TYR A 89 0.96 7.11 -8.92
N VAL A 90 0.18 8.16 -8.66
CA VAL A 90 -0.22 9.14 -9.68
C VAL A 90 1.01 9.84 -10.26
N MET A 91 1.98 10.17 -9.42
CA MET A 91 3.24 10.77 -9.86
C MET A 91 3.98 9.87 -10.86
N MET A 92 4.20 8.59 -10.54
CA MET A 92 4.90 7.68 -11.45
C MET A 92 4.08 7.31 -12.68
N TRP A 93 2.75 7.24 -12.55
CA TRP A 93 1.86 7.03 -13.68
C TRP A 93 1.98 8.16 -14.71
N CYS A 94 1.89 9.42 -14.28
CA CYS A 94 2.06 10.56 -15.17
C CYS A 94 3.46 10.62 -15.80
N LEU A 95 4.50 10.37 -15.00
CA LEU A 95 5.90 10.40 -15.48
C LEU A 95 6.14 9.34 -16.56
N THR A 96 5.74 8.10 -16.31
CA THR A 96 5.97 7.00 -17.26
C THR A 96 5.07 7.06 -18.48
N TYR A 97 3.84 7.55 -18.34
CA TYR A 97 2.96 7.82 -19.47
C TYR A 97 3.57 8.88 -20.40
N ALA A 98 4.12 9.98 -19.84
CA ALA A 98 4.79 11.02 -20.62
C ALA A 98 6.13 10.58 -21.23
N LEU A 99 6.78 9.55 -20.68
CA LEU A 99 8.02 9.00 -21.22
C LEU A 99 7.78 8.11 -22.45
N VAL A 100 6.67 7.37 -22.46
CA VAL A 100 6.32 6.43 -23.53
C VAL A 100 5.69 7.13 -24.73
N LYS A 101 5.02 8.27 -24.50
CA LYS A 101 4.33 9.05 -25.53
C LYS A 101 5.20 10.17 -26.08
#